data_AF-A0A842W9N3-F1
#
_entry.id   AF-A0A842W9N3-F1
#
_cell.length_a   1.000
_cell.length_b   1.000
_cell.length_c   1.000
_cell.angle_alpha   90.00
_cell.angle_beta   90.00
_cell.angle_gamma   90.00
#
_symmetry.space_group_name_H-M   'P 1'
#
loop_
_entity.id
_entity.type
_entity.pdbx_description
1 polymer ?
#
loop_
_entity_poly.entity_id
_entity_poly.type
_entity_poly.pdbx_seq_one_letter_code
_entity_poly.pdbx_strand_id
1 'polypeptide(L)' 'MVDAEVVKIIGRTGIYGEVMQVMCKVSDGDNKGRIIRRNVRTPVREGDIIDLTETEREAKPLT' A
#
# COMPACT_ATOMS: atom_id res chain seq x y z
N MET A 1 -12.65 -5.69 -4.29
CA MET A 1 -11.28 -5.97 -4.76
C MET A 1 -10.96 -4.86 -5.71
N VAL A 2 -9.95 -4.06 -5.37
CA VAL A 2 -9.61 -2.87 -6.11
C VAL A 2 -8.12 -2.90 -6.36
N ASP A 3 -7.73 -2.81 -7.62
CA ASP A 3 -6.35 -2.78 -8.02
C ASP A 3 -5.73 -1.44 -7.59
N ALA A 4 -4.54 -1.51 -7.01
CA ALA A 4 -3.75 -0.33 -6.68
C ALA A 4 -2.30 -0.49 -7.12
N GLU A 5 -1.77 0.52 -7.79
CA GLU A 5 -0.39 0.56 -8.25
C GLU A 5 0.52 1.11 -7.15
N VAL A 6 1.62 0.42 -6.83
CA VAL A 6 2.61 0.89 -5.86
C VAL A 6 3.38 2.07 -6.45
N VAL A 7 3.18 3.26 -5.88
CA VAL A 7 3.83 4.50 -6.32
C VAL A 7 5.17 4.67 -5.62
N LYS A 8 5.24 4.37 -4.32
CA LYS A 8 6.43 4.62 -3.52
C LYS A 8 6.53 3.68 -2.33
N ILE A 9 7.73 3.20 -2.04
CA ILE A 9 8.03 2.44 -0.82
C ILE A 9 8.45 3.43 0.27
N ILE A 10 7.79 3.39 1.43
CA ILE A 10 8.12 4.26 2.57
C ILE A 10 9.27 3.67 3.37
N GLY A 11 9.19 2.37 3.67
CA GLY A 11 10.20 1.68 4.49
C GLY A 11 9.68 0.37 5.05
N ARG A 12 10.50 -0.29 5.87
CA ARG A 12 10.10 -1.50 6.62
C ARG A 12 9.63 -1.12 8.02
N THR A 13 8.60 -1.82 8.49
CA THR A 13 7.96 -1.69 9.80
C THR A 13 7.72 -3.08 10.40
N GLY A 14 7.35 -3.15 11.68
CA GLY A 14 7.23 -4.38 12.46
C GLY A 14 8.49 -4.68 13.27
N ILE A 15 8.33 -5.45 14.35
CA ILE A 15 9.39 -5.75 15.33
C ILE A 15 10.59 -6.43 14.66
N TYR A 16 10.33 -7.26 13.64
CA TYR A 16 11.37 -7.96 12.88
C TYR A 16 11.59 -7.39 11.47
N GLY A 17 10.98 -6.25 11.13
CA GLY A 17 11.04 -5.69 9.77
C GLY A 17 10.34 -6.54 8.70
N GLU A 18 9.38 -7.36 9.13
CA GLU A 18 8.61 -8.30 8.28
C GLU A 18 7.53 -7.63 7.42
N VAL A 19 7.26 -6.35 7.66
CA VAL A 19 6.24 -5.58 6.95
C VAL A 19 6.90 -4.43 6.21
N MET A 20 6.54 -4.20 4.96
CA MET A 20 6.86 -2.99 4.22
C MET A 20 5.65 -2.06 4.20
N GLN A 21 5.88 -0.79 4.54
CA GLN A 21 4.88 0.23 4.36
C GLN A 21 5.08 0.85 2.97
N VAL A 22 4.03 0.83 2.16
CA VAL A 22 4.03 1.34 0.79
C VAL A 22 2.89 2.32 0.58
N MET A 23 3.10 3.26 -0.34
CA MET A 23 2.05 4.09 -0.89
C MET A 23 1.62 3.52 -2.23
N CYS A 24 0.35 3.17 -2.33
CA CYS A 24 -0.25 2.73 -3.58
C CYS A 24 -1.36 3.69 -4.00
N LYS A 25 -1.53 3.83 -5.31
CA LYS A 25 -2.55 4.63 -5.95
C LYS A 25 -3.65 3.71 -6.44
N VAL A 26 -4.88 3.97 -6.01
CA VAL A 26 -6.05 3.20 -6.42
C VAL A 26 -6.32 3.41 -7.91
N SER A 27 -6.34 2.33 -8.69
CA SER A 27 -6.51 2.36 -10.15
C SER A 27 -7.98 2.28 -10.57
N ASP A 28 -8.83 1.64 -9.76
CA ASP A 28 -10.23 1.38 -10.11
C ASP A 28 -11.23 1.71 -8.96
N GLY A 29 -12.52 1.81 -9.28
CA GLY A 29 -13.61 2.07 -8.32
C GLY A 29 -13.81 3.55 -7.93
N ASP A 30 -14.67 3.79 -6.93
CA ASP A 30 -15.08 5.14 -6.48
C ASP A 30 -13.93 6.01 -5.94
N ASN A 31 -12.83 5.37 -5.49
CA ASN A 31 -11.64 6.04 -4.95
C ASN A 31 -10.50 6.18 -5.97
N LYS A 32 -10.79 6.09 -7.28
CA LYS A 32 -9.79 6.19 -8.34
C LYS A 32 -8.89 7.40 -8.19
N GLY A 33 -7.57 7.17 -8.24
CA GLY A 33 -6.54 8.20 -8.15
C GLY A 33 -6.14 8.60 -6.72
N ARG A 34 -6.81 8.07 -5.69
CA ARG A 34 -6.42 8.29 -4.30
C ARG A 34 -5.15 7.51 -3.96
N ILE A 35 -4.20 8.18 -3.31
CA ILE A 35 -2.99 7.53 -2.79
C ILE A 35 -3.25 7.15 -1.33
N ILE A 36 -3.05 5.89 -1.00
CA ILE A 36 -3.24 5.36 0.35
C ILE A 36 -1.99 4.63 0.83
N ARG A 37 -1.82 4.56 2.16
CA ARG A 37 -0.74 3.80 2.80
C ARG A 37 -1.19 2.40 3.18
N ARG A 38 -0.44 1.39 2.73
CA ARG A 38 -0.70 -0.03 2.99
C ARG A 38 0.53 -0.74 3.52
N ASN A 39 0.26 -1.72 4.38
CA ASN A 39 1.25 -2.62 4.93
C ASN A 39 1.25 -3.89 4.09
N VAL A 40 2.38 -4.21 3.50
CA VAL A 40 2.58 -5.38 2.65
C VAL A 40 3.63 -6.26 3.30
N ARG A 41 3.33 -7.55 3.49
CA ARG A 41 4.28 -8.51 4.10
C ARG A 41 5.27 -9.08 3.09
N THR A 42 4.94 -9.00 1.81
CA THR A 42 5.79 -9.46 0.72
C THR A 42 6.70 -8.32 0.25
N PRO A 43 7.90 -8.63 -0.26
CA PRO A 43 8.70 -7.64 -0.95
C PRO A 43 7.96 -7.21 -2.22
N VAL A 44 7.79 -5.89 -2.37
CA VAL A 44 7.16 -5.26 -3.54
C VAL A 44 8.07 -4.15 -4.07
N ARG A 45 7.86 -3.78 -5.33
CA ARG A 45 8.61 -2.74 -6.04
C ARG A 45 7.67 -1.63 -6.50
N GLU A 46 8.25 -0.47 -6.81
CA GLU A 46 7.51 0.61 -7.45
C GLU A 46 7.02 0.15 -8.83
N GLY A 47 5.74 0.39 -9.13
CA GLY A 47 5.04 -0.09 -10.32
C GLY A 47 4.33 -1.45 -10.16
N ASP A 48 4.52 -2.17 -9.05
CA ASP A 48 3.76 -3.39 -8.80
C ASP A 48 2.27 -3.09 -8.58
N ILE A 49 1.40 -3.98 -9.02
CA ILE A 49 -0.05 -3.89 -8.78
C ILE A 49 -0.40 -4.79 -7.59
N ILE A 50 -1.12 -4.24 -6.62
CA ILE A 50 -1.61 -4.95 -5.45
C ILE A 50 -3.13 -4.88 -5.36
N ASP A 51 -3.74 -6.00 -4.97
CA ASP A 51 -5.17 -6.08 -4.72
C ASP A 51 -5.52 -5.59 -3.32
N LEU A 52 -6.42 -4.62 -3.24
CA LEU A 52 -6.96 -4.11 -1.99
C LEU A 52 -8.36 -4.67 -1.77
N THR A 53 -8.53 -5.40 -0.66
CA THR A 53 -9.87 -5.82 -0.19
C THR A 53 -10.64 -4.62 0.40
N GLU A 54 -9.95 -3.70 1.06
CA GLU A 54 -10.53 -2.51 1.71
C GLU A 54 -9.68 -1.26 1.42
N THR A 55 -10.26 -0.27 0.73
CA THR A 55 -9.62 1.03 0.40
C THR A 55 -9.79 2.09 1.49
N GLU A 56 -10.65 1.86 2.48
CA GLU A 56 -11.01 2.88 3.49
C GLU A 56 -10.05 2.95 4.68
N ARG A 57 -9.35 1.87 4.99
CA ARG A 57 -8.33 1.86 6.05
C ARG A 57 -7.03 2.43 5.50
N GLU A 58 -6.31 3.16 6.34
CA GLU A 58 -4.92 3.56 6.11
C GLU A 58 -4.03 3.02 7.23
N ALA A 59 -2.79 2.62 6.89
CA ALA A 59 -1.82 2.26 7.91
C ALA A 59 -1.37 3.52 8.67
N LYS A 60 -1.23 3.41 9.99
CA LYS A 60 -0.68 4.49 10.82
C LYS A 60 0.72 4.85 10.33
N PRO A 61 1.09 6.15 10.30
CA PRO A 61 2.44 6.54 9.93
C PRO A 61 3.46 5.96 10.93
N LEU A 62 4.69 5.76 10.44
CA LEU A 62 5.84 5.50 11.28
C LEU A 62 6.17 6.81 12.01
N THR A 63 5.86 6.90 13.30
CA THR A 63 6.35 7.98 14.19
C THR A 63 7.67 7.55 14.81
#